data_AF-A0A9D2X5I4-F1
#
_entry.id   AF-A0A9D2X5I4-F1
#
_cell.length_a   1.000
_cell.length_b   1.000
_cell.length_c   1.000
_cell.angle_alpha   90.00
_cell.angle_beta   90.00
_cell.angle_gamma   90.00
#
_symmetry.space_group_name_H-M   'P 1'
#
loop_
_entity.id
_entity.type
_entity.pdbx_description
1 polymer ?
#
loop_
_entity_poly.entity_id
_entity_poly.type
_entity_poly.pdbx_seq_one_letter_code
_entity_poly.pdbx_strand_id
1 'polypeptide(L)'
;MNKLTSYALLVLVASITFAGVSPNAEAQDDPRALLKLVIQAENQIKRQISSMDTVSDDIQKLLRQGSIEADALEESIKKQDVDSARKHFQEAMRIFKQISHMLSDRPSVAQTDSSVDSIKARELKGNLERIIQYVNSLKNIANREKVDINFSEINSLIDSAKSQIIDGNYDQAYDTLEKLKSLSSDANQSMRDYASQKASDRARDYANDYLEKLDRLIEQAKNLGQPDEVIKELEDAREDLSNASSTTEIVEKIRKIISIKKQFELTKSDRIESRVSQIEKILDRLSGIDGIDTDSINSAKKMVDEIKAMLTDGEFESAQELLRVLTDNVKELQKSS
;
A
#
# COMPACT_ATOMS: atom_id res chain seq x y z
N MET A 1 -10.87 -22.21 -13.58
CA MET A 1 -10.30 -20.91 -13.15
C MET A 1 -9.21 -20.53 -14.16
N ASN A 2 -9.23 -19.30 -14.71
CA ASN A 2 -8.17 -18.65 -15.53
C ASN A 2 -8.68 -17.65 -16.61
N LYS A 3 -9.99 -17.35 -16.68
CA LYS A 3 -10.48 -16.25 -17.55
C LYS A 3 -10.56 -14.90 -16.82
N LEU A 4 -10.82 -14.87 -15.51
CA LEU A 4 -10.99 -13.64 -14.73
C LEU A 4 -9.70 -12.81 -14.56
N THR A 5 -8.53 -13.46 -14.43
CA THR A 5 -7.24 -12.78 -14.25
C THR A 5 -6.73 -12.13 -15.54
N SER A 6 -7.20 -12.60 -16.71
CA SER A 6 -6.86 -12.03 -18.02
C SER A 6 -7.60 -10.71 -18.31
N TYR A 7 -8.80 -10.51 -17.76
CA TYR A 7 -9.57 -9.27 -17.96
C TYR A 7 -9.17 -8.17 -16.98
N ALA A 8 -8.87 -8.50 -15.72
CA ALA A 8 -8.48 -7.50 -14.71
C ALA A 8 -7.22 -6.69 -15.07
N LEU A 9 -6.37 -7.23 -15.94
CA LEU A 9 -5.09 -6.65 -16.36
C LEU A 9 -5.17 -5.85 -17.67
N LEU A 10 -5.99 -6.31 -18.62
CA LEU A 10 -6.38 -5.53 -19.80
C LEU A 10 -7.04 -4.21 -19.39
N VAL A 11 -7.75 -4.23 -18.26
CA VAL A 11 -8.43 -3.07 -17.66
C VAL A 11 -7.47 -2.07 -17.05
N LEU A 12 -6.31 -2.52 -16.58
CA LEU A 12 -5.29 -1.67 -15.98
C LEU A 12 -4.43 -0.99 -17.06
N VAL A 13 -4.16 -1.70 -18.16
CA VAL A 13 -3.58 -1.10 -19.39
C VAL A 13 -4.62 -0.19 -20.08
N ALA A 14 -5.92 -0.55 -20.08
CA ALA A 14 -6.98 0.26 -20.66
C ALA A 14 -7.30 1.55 -19.85
N SER A 15 -7.22 1.50 -18.52
CA SER A 15 -7.48 2.66 -17.65
C SER A 15 -6.39 3.73 -17.68
N ILE A 16 -5.18 3.39 -18.16
CA ILE A 16 -4.13 4.35 -18.53
C ILE A 16 -4.35 4.89 -19.94
N THR A 17 -5.02 4.13 -20.83
CA THR A 17 -5.11 4.48 -22.26
C THR A 17 -6.40 5.17 -22.71
N PHE A 18 -7.52 5.06 -21.97
CA PHE A 18 -8.76 5.76 -22.32
C PHE A 18 -8.78 7.24 -21.97
N ALA A 19 -8.04 7.65 -20.93
CA ALA A 19 -8.24 8.94 -20.31
C ALA A 19 -7.48 10.10 -20.97
N GLY A 20 -6.32 9.87 -21.61
CA GLY A 20 -5.48 10.98 -22.08
C GLY A 20 -5.10 12.00 -20.98
N VAL A 21 -5.31 11.66 -19.71
CA VAL A 21 -5.07 12.55 -18.57
C VAL A 21 -3.73 12.18 -17.95
N SER A 22 -2.88 13.20 -17.78
CA SER A 22 -1.67 13.11 -16.96
C SER A 22 -1.99 12.52 -15.59
N PRO A 23 -1.21 11.56 -15.12
CA PRO A 23 -1.51 10.86 -13.89
C PRO A 23 -1.09 11.71 -12.68
N ASN A 24 -2.08 12.27 -12.00
CA ASN A 24 -2.00 12.73 -10.62
C ASN A 24 -2.93 11.83 -9.81
N ALA A 25 -2.39 10.78 -9.21
CA ALA A 25 -2.98 10.08 -8.08
C ALA A 25 -1.85 9.26 -7.45
N GLU A 26 -1.56 9.57 -6.18
CA GLU A 26 -0.46 9.13 -5.31
C GLU A 26 -0.17 7.61 -5.29
N ALA A 27 -0.98 6.78 -5.96
CA ALA A 27 -0.70 5.37 -6.22
C ALA A 27 0.35 5.13 -7.34
N GLN A 28 0.75 6.17 -8.08
CA GLN A 28 1.78 6.09 -9.12
C GLN A 28 3.22 6.29 -8.60
N ASP A 29 3.38 6.72 -7.35
CA ASP A 29 4.69 7.06 -6.77
C ASP A 29 5.39 5.87 -6.08
N ASP A 30 4.85 4.64 -6.20
CA ASP A 30 5.60 3.42 -5.87
C ASP A 30 6.13 2.78 -7.16
N PRO A 31 7.43 2.95 -7.48
CA PRO A 31 8.03 2.36 -8.66
C PRO A 31 7.89 0.83 -8.73
N ARG A 32 7.74 0.13 -7.59
CA ARG A 32 7.51 -1.32 -7.58
C ARG A 32 6.11 -1.69 -8.07
N ALA A 33 5.12 -0.85 -7.81
CA ALA A 33 3.79 -1.02 -8.37
C ALA A 33 3.84 -0.87 -9.90
N LEU A 34 4.59 0.11 -10.42
CA LEU A 34 4.81 0.32 -11.85
C LEU A 34 5.44 -0.90 -12.52
N LEU A 35 6.50 -1.47 -11.92
CA LEU A 35 7.14 -2.68 -12.44
C LEU A 35 6.17 -3.85 -12.53
N LYS A 36 5.37 -4.07 -11.47
CA LYS A 36 4.37 -5.14 -11.47
C LYS A 36 3.39 -5.02 -12.64
N LEU A 37 2.97 -3.82 -13.00
CA LEU A 37 2.08 -3.58 -14.13
C LEU A 37 2.73 -3.92 -15.46
N VAL A 38 3.96 -3.46 -15.67
CA VAL A 38 4.74 -3.70 -16.91
C VAL A 38 4.96 -5.19 -17.12
N ILE A 39 5.44 -5.91 -16.10
CA ILE A 39 5.64 -7.36 -16.16
C ILE A 39 4.34 -8.11 -16.44
N GLN A 40 3.24 -7.66 -15.85
CA GLN A 40 1.95 -8.30 -16.10
C GLN A 40 1.43 -8.06 -17.53
N ALA A 41 1.60 -6.85 -18.07
CA ALA A 41 1.26 -6.51 -19.45
C ALA A 41 2.09 -7.32 -20.45
N GLU A 42 3.41 -7.40 -20.22
CA GLU A 42 4.32 -8.20 -21.02
C GLU A 42 3.92 -9.68 -21.04
N ASN A 43 3.65 -10.26 -19.86
CA ASN A 43 3.22 -11.65 -19.73
C ASN A 43 1.89 -11.93 -20.44
N GLN A 44 0.97 -10.96 -20.44
CA GLN A 44 -0.29 -11.08 -21.17
C GLN A 44 -0.06 -11.11 -22.69
N ILE A 45 0.78 -10.23 -23.19
CA ILE A 45 1.17 -10.18 -24.61
C ILE A 45 1.85 -11.50 -25.00
N LYS A 46 2.80 -11.98 -24.20
CA LYS A 46 3.47 -13.29 -24.40
C LYS A 46 2.44 -14.41 -24.50
N ARG A 47 1.47 -14.49 -23.57
CA ARG A 47 0.39 -15.49 -23.62
C ARG A 47 -0.45 -15.42 -24.90
N GLN A 48 -0.81 -14.22 -25.34
CA GLN A 48 -1.58 -14.03 -26.59
C GLN A 48 -0.78 -14.47 -27.80
N ILE A 49 0.49 -14.07 -27.89
CA ILE A 49 1.41 -14.45 -28.96
C ILE A 49 1.62 -15.97 -29.00
N SER A 50 1.79 -16.62 -27.85
CA SER A 50 1.94 -18.08 -27.76
C SER A 50 0.71 -18.86 -28.21
N SER A 51 -0.47 -18.23 -28.25
CA SER A 51 -1.70 -18.84 -28.75
C SER A 51 -1.91 -18.68 -30.26
N MET A 52 -0.94 -18.09 -30.97
CA MET A 52 -1.02 -17.83 -32.42
C MET A 52 -0.08 -18.74 -33.20
N ASP A 53 -0.55 -19.25 -34.35
CA ASP A 53 0.26 -20.09 -35.24
C ASP A 53 1.42 -19.32 -35.89
N THR A 54 1.23 -18.02 -36.15
CA THR A 54 2.24 -17.14 -36.74
C THR A 54 2.19 -15.75 -36.13
N VAL A 55 3.36 -15.18 -35.85
CA VAL A 55 3.55 -13.87 -35.21
C VAL A 55 4.49 -13.05 -36.09
N SER A 56 4.09 -11.83 -36.44
CA SER A 56 4.91 -10.92 -37.26
C SER A 56 6.23 -10.57 -36.58
N ASP A 57 7.30 -10.44 -37.36
CA ASP A 57 8.62 -9.98 -36.90
C ASP A 57 8.55 -8.61 -36.21
N ASP A 58 7.65 -7.73 -36.65
CA ASP A 58 7.43 -6.42 -36.02
C ASP A 58 6.91 -6.56 -34.58
N ILE A 59 5.99 -7.50 -34.35
CA ILE A 59 5.46 -7.80 -33.01
C ILE A 59 6.57 -8.37 -32.13
N GLN A 60 7.40 -9.26 -32.67
CA GLN A 60 8.53 -9.82 -31.91
C GLN A 60 9.59 -8.76 -31.58
N LYS A 61 9.86 -7.84 -32.51
CA LYS A 61 10.80 -6.73 -32.30
C LYS A 61 10.28 -5.76 -31.22
N LEU A 62 9.02 -5.34 -31.32
CA LEU A 62 8.39 -4.49 -30.31
C LEU A 62 8.35 -5.17 -28.94
N LEU A 63 8.04 -6.47 -28.89
CA LEU A 63 8.05 -7.20 -27.62
C LEU A 63 9.44 -7.15 -26.96
N ARG A 64 10.50 -7.42 -27.73
CA ARG A 64 11.89 -7.28 -27.23
C ARG A 64 12.20 -5.88 -26.73
N GLN A 65 11.79 -4.84 -27.46
CA GLN A 65 12.00 -3.46 -27.03
C GLN A 65 11.25 -3.14 -25.74
N GLY A 66 9.99 -3.55 -25.62
CA GLY A 66 9.22 -3.38 -24.39
C GLY A 66 9.80 -4.15 -23.20
N SER A 67 10.34 -5.35 -23.42
CA SER A 67 11.07 -6.10 -22.38
C SER A 67 12.33 -5.36 -21.91
N ILE A 68 13.10 -4.76 -22.82
CA ILE A 68 14.29 -3.95 -22.47
C ILE A 68 13.89 -2.76 -21.58
N GLU A 69 12.81 -2.07 -21.90
CA GLU A 69 12.30 -0.97 -21.07
C GLU A 69 11.78 -1.47 -19.71
N ALA A 70 11.21 -2.67 -19.64
CA ALA A 70 10.80 -3.30 -18.38
C ALA A 70 12.00 -3.62 -17.48
N ASP A 71 13.07 -4.17 -18.05
CA ASP A 71 14.32 -4.46 -17.34
C ASP A 71 14.99 -3.15 -16.85
N ALA A 72 15.01 -2.12 -17.69
CA ALA A 72 15.54 -0.80 -17.35
C ALA A 72 14.74 -0.13 -16.22
N LEU A 73 13.41 -0.25 -16.24
CA LEU A 73 12.55 0.14 -15.12
C LEU A 73 12.96 -0.58 -13.83
N GLU A 74 13.12 -1.91 -13.86
CA GLU A 74 13.55 -2.66 -12.67
C GLU A 74 14.92 -2.19 -12.15
N GLU A 75 15.85 -1.90 -13.05
CA GLU A 75 17.17 -1.40 -12.68
C GLU A 75 17.12 0.00 -12.04
N SER A 76 16.34 0.93 -12.61
CA SER A 76 16.13 2.26 -12.03
C SER A 76 15.53 2.18 -10.63
N ILE A 77 14.58 1.26 -10.40
CA ILE A 77 14.00 1.02 -9.08
C ILE A 77 15.06 0.57 -8.07
N LYS A 78 15.93 -0.36 -8.46
CA LYS A 78 17.04 -0.83 -7.60
C LYS A 78 18.00 0.30 -7.24
N LYS A 79 18.22 1.23 -8.18
CA LYS A 79 19.06 2.42 -8.00
C LYS A 79 18.34 3.58 -7.30
N GLN A 80 17.06 3.43 -6.95
CA GLN A 80 16.21 4.49 -6.39
C GLN A 80 16.10 5.74 -7.30
N ASP A 81 16.26 5.55 -8.61
CA ASP A 81 16.11 6.60 -9.61
C ASP A 81 14.65 6.66 -10.10
N VAL A 82 13.86 7.50 -9.42
CA VAL A 82 12.41 7.61 -9.64
C VAL A 82 12.08 8.19 -11.02
N ASP A 83 12.85 9.17 -11.49
CA ASP A 83 12.60 9.84 -12.77
C ASP A 83 12.84 8.89 -13.94
N SER A 84 13.97 8.17 -13.93
CA SER A 84 14.26 7.16 -14.96
C SER A 84 13.27 6.00 -14.90
N ALA A 85 12.89 5.54 -13.70
CA ALA A 85 11.87 4.51 -13.54
C ALA A 85 10.55 4.93 -14.20
N ARG A 86 10.08 6.15 -13.95
CA ARG A 86 8.84 6.66 -14.57
C ARG A 86 8.94 6.71 -16.09
N LYS A 87 10.08 7.13 -16.64
CA LYS A 87 10.30 7.19 -18.09
C LYS A 87 10.27 5.81 -18.74
N HIS A 88 11.00 4.85 -18.18
CA HIS A 88 11.04 3.47 -18.68
C HIS A 88 9.67 2.79 -18.59
N PHE A 89 8.91 3.04 -17.50
CA PHE A 89 7.52 2.59 -17.39
C PHE A 89 6.64 3.10 -18.55
N GLN A 90 6.68 4.40 -18.82
CA GLN A 90 5.86 5.01 -19.88
C GLN A 90 6.18 4.42 -21.25
N GLU A 91 7.47 4.24 -21.56
CA GLU A 91 7.90 3.72 -22.85
C GLU A 91 7.54 2.25 -23.03
N ALA A 92 7.76 1.41 -22.01
CA ALA A 92 7.33 0.01 -22.02
C ALA A 92 5.82 -0.11 -22.27
N MET A 93 5.02 0.68 -21.55
CA MET A 93 3.56 0.67 -21.68
C MET A 93 3.08 1.18 -23.04
N ARG A 94 3.76 2.19 -23.62
CA ARG A 94 3.49 2.68 -24.98
C ARG A 94 3.71 1.57 -26.01
N ILE A 95 4.83 0.84 -25.91
CA ILE A 95 5.18 -0.27 -26.80
C ILE A 95 4.18 -1.43 -26.65
N PHE A 96 3.87 -1.84 -25.42
CA PHE A 96 2.91 -2.91 -25.16
C PHE A 96 1.50 -2.57 -25.65
N LYS A 97 1.09 -1.29 -25.56
CA LYS A 97 -0.15 -0.80 -26.18
C LYS A 97 -0.11 -0.98 -27.70
N GLN A 98 0.99 -0.60 -28.35
CA GLN A 98 1.14 -0.75 -29.80
C GLN A 98 1.03 -2.22 -30.23
N ILE A 99 1.67 -3.14 -29.50
CA ILE A 99 1.54 -4.58 -29.76
C ILE A 99 0.09 -5.04 -29.60
N SER A 100 -0.59 -4.61 -28.53
CA SER A 100 -1.99 -4.97 -28.29
C SER A 100 -2.92 -4.52 -29.43
N HIS A 101 -2.68 -3.34 -30.01
CA HIS A 101 -3.41 -2.88 -31.20
C HIS A 101 -3.12 -3.78 -32.42
N MET A 102 -1.85 -4.05 -32.72
CA MET A 102 -1.47 -4.91 -33.84
C MET A 102 -2.05 -6.33 -33.74
N LEU A 103 -2.17 -6.86 -32.51
CA LEU A 103 -2.79 -8.16 -32.25
C LEU A 103 -4.32 -8.13 -32.43
N SER A 104 -4.96 -6.99 -32.17
CA SER A 104 -6.41 -6.81 -32.26
C SER A 104 -6.88 -6.51 -33.69
N ASP A 105 -6.08 -5.81 -34.47
CA ASP A 105 -6.46 -5.31 -35.80
C ASP A 105 -6.14 -6.31 -36.93
N ARG A 106 -5.71 -7.55 -36.59
CA ARG A 106 -5.38 -8.58 -37.59
C ARG A 106 -6.65 -9.05 -38.30
N PRO A 107 -6.82 -8.83 -39.62
CA PRO A 107 -7.97 -9.36 -40.33
C PRO A 107 -7.91 -10.89 -40.29
N SER A 108 -9.04 -11.52 -39.98
CA SER A 108 -9.26 -12.94 -40.27
C SER A 108 -8.91 -13.17 -41.74
N VAL A 109 -8.03 -14.12 -42.01
CA VAL A 109 -7.51 -14.41 -43.35
C VAL A 109 -8.64 -15.03 -44.19
N ALA A 110 -9.48 -14.19 -44.78
CA ALA A 110 -10.22 -14.44 -45.99
C ALA A 110 -10.87 -13.13 -46.48
N GLN A 111 -10.92 -12.98 -47.81
CA GLN A 111 -11.69 -11.99 -48.58
C GLN A 111 -10.97 -10.69 -48.92
N THR A 112 -10.18 -10.81 -49.99
CA THR A 112 -10.05 -9.85 -51.09
C THR A 112 -11.43 -9.37 -51.56
N ASP A 113 -11.51 -8.08 -51.92
CA ASP A 113 -12.68 -7.24 -52.25
C ASP A 113 -13.45 -6.69 -51.04
N SER A 114 -12.99 -5.55 -50.52
CA SER A 114 -13.68 -4.79 -49.46
C SER A 114 -13.78 -3.32 -49.87
N SER A 115 -15.00 -2.79 -50.02
CA SER A 115 -15.23 -1.35 -50.25
C SER A 115 -14.76 -0.53 -49.05
N VAL A 116 -14.51 0.76 -49.24
CA VAL A 116 -14.12 1.70 -48.16
C VAL A 116 -15.08 1.62 -46.96
N ASP A 117 -16.38 1.44 -47.21
CA ASP A 117 -17.40 1.33 -46.17
C ASP A 117 -17.27 0.04 -45.35
N SER A 118 -16.91 -1.08 -45.97
CA SER A 118 -16.69 -2.35 -45.26
C SER A 118 -15.45 -2.32 -44.35
N ILE A 119 -14.46 -1.49 -44.69
CA ILE A 119 -13.27 -1.24 -43.85
C ILE A 119 -13.65 -0.36 -42.65
N LYS A 120 -14.35 0.76 -42.90
CA LYS A 120 -14.83 1.67 -41.83
C LYS A 120 -15.74 0.96 -40.83
N ALA A 121 -16.70 0.17 -41.32
CA ALA A 121 -17.60 -0.60 -40.46
C ALA A 121 -16.85 -1.58 -39.56
N ARG A 122 -15.82 -2.25 -40.10
CA ARG A 122 -14.98 -3.19 -39.35
C ARG A 122 -14.18 -2.49 -38.25
N GLU A 123 -13.57 -1.35 -38.57
CA GLU A 123 -12.80 -0.55 -37.61
C GLU A 123 -13.68 -0.02 -36.47
N LEU A 124 -14.81 0.60 -36.80
CA LEU A 124 -15.75 1.13 -35.81
C LEU A 124 -16.30 0.03 -34.90
N LYS A 125 -16.60 -1.15 -35.47
CA LYS A 125 -17.03 -2.32 -34.68
C LYS A 125 -15.94 -2.79 -33.71
N GLY A 126 -14.68 -2.87 -34.17
CA GLY A 126 -13.55 -3.21 -33.30
C GLY A 126 -13.36 -2.20 -32.17
N ASN A 127 -13.47 -0.90 -32.46
CA ASN A 127 -13.41 0.16 -31.46
C ASN A 127 -14.53 0.05 -30.42
N LEU A 128 -15.76 -0.17 -30.88
CA LEU A 128 -16.92 -0.35 -30.01
C LEU A 128 -16.77 -1.57 -29.09
N GLU A 129 -16.32 -2.71 -29.63
CA GLU A 129 -16.08 -3.92 -28.83
C GLU A 129 -15.05 -3.70 -27.73
N ARG A 130 -13.96 -2.96 -28.03
CA ARG A 130 -12.95 -2.57 -27.02
C ARG A 130 -13.54 -1.70 -25.91
N ILE A 131 -14.36 -0.70 -26.26
CA ILE A 131 -15.07 0.15 -25.29
C ILE A 131 -15.99 -0.68 -24.41
N ILE A 132 -16.79 -1.57 -24.99
CA ILE A 132 -17.75 -2.41 -24.25
C ILE A 132 -17.00 -3.28 -23.23
N GLN A 133 -15.89 -3.91 -23.62
CA GLN A 133 -15.09 -4.73 -22.72
C GLN A 133 -14.51 -3.91 -21.56
N TYR A 134 -14.04 -2.70 -21.84
CA TYR A 134 -13.54 -1.77 -20.83
C TYR A 134 -14.65 -1.37 -19.85
N VAL A 135 -15.78 -0.87 -20.34
CA VAL A 135 -16.95 -0.48 -19.52
C VAL A 135 -17.46 -1.63 -18.65
N ASN A 136 -17.58 -2.83 -19.21
CA ASN A 136 -18.03 -4.01 -18.44
C ASN A 136 -17.09 -4.32 -17.27
N SER A 137 -15.81 -4.05 -17.44
CA SER A 137 -14.85 -4.24 -16.37
C SER A 137 -14.96 -3.17 -15.30
N LEU A 138 -15.19 -1.90 -15.68
CA LEU A 138 -15.47 -0.83 -14.71
C LEU A 138 -16.71 -1.19 -13.88
N LYS A 139 -17.79 -1.64 -14.53
CA LYS A 139 -19.01 -2.13 -13.85
C LYS A 139 -18.73 -3.26 -12.86
N ASN A 140 -17.94 -4.25 -13.27
CA ASN A 140 -17.59 -5.38 -12.40
C ASN A 140 -16.81 -4.93 -11.16
N ILE A 141 -15.88 -3.99 -11.33
CA ILE A 141 -15.12 -3.41 -10.22
C ILE A 141 -16.04 -2.59 -9.33
N ALA A 142 -16.84 -1.68 -9.89
CA ALA A 142 -17.80 -0.85 -9.16
C ALA A 142 -18.76 -1.70 -8.32
N ASN A 143 -19.33 -2.77 -8.90
CA ASN A 143 -20.22 -3.68 -8.19
C ASN A 143 -19.51 -4.43 -7.06
N ARG A 144 -18.28 -4.92 -7.29
CA ARG A 144 -17.50 -5.65 -6.28
C ARG A 144 -17.13 -4.75 -5.10
N GLU A 145 -16.68 -3.54 -5.40
CA GLU A 145 -16.25 -2.55 -4.41
C GLU A 145 -17.43 -1.74 -3.83
N LYS A 146 -18.66 -1.98 -4.33
CA LYS A 146 -19.90 -1.27 -3.97
C LYS A 146 -19.80 0.25 -4.17
N VAL A 147 -19.18 0.66 -5.26
CA VAL A 147 -19.10 2.07 -5.69
C VAL A 147 -20.32 2.39 -6.53
N ASP A 148 -21.04 3.44 -6.15
CA ASP A 148 -22.21 3.91 -6.89
C ASP A 148 -21.78 4.74 -8.10
N ILE A 149 -21.79 4.12 -9.29
CA ILE A 149 -21.49 4.78 -10.57
C ILE A 149 -22.64 4.49 -11.53
N ASN A 150 -23.21 5.54 -12.10
CA ASN A 150 -24.28 5.41 -13.07
C ASN A 150 -23.73 5.16 -14.48
N PHE A 151 -23.99 3.96 -15.03
CA PHE A 151 -23.61 3.58 -16.38
C PHE A 151 -24.76 3.71 -17.42
N SER A 152 -25.90 4.31 -17.06
CA SER A 152 -27.08 4.34 -17.94
C SER A 152 -26.82 5.05 -19.27
N GLU A 153 -26.17 6.22 -19.25
CA GLU A 153 -25.84 6.98 -20.46
C GLU A 153 -24.84 6.21 -21.34
N ILE A 154 -23.82 5.60 -20.73
CA ILE A 154 -22.84 4.76 -21.44
C ILE A 154 -23.55 3.57 -22.13
N ASN A 155 -24.51 2.92 -21.47
CA ASN A 155 -25.28 1.83 -22.07
C ASN A 155 -26.10 2.30 -23.26
N SER A 156 -26.79 3.44 -23.12
CA SER A 156 -27.57 4.03 -24.21
C SER A 156 -26.69 4.33 -25.42
N LEU A 157 -25.52 4.92 -25.21
CA LEU A 157 -24.59 5.26 -26.29
C LEU A 157 -23.98 4.00 -26.95
N ILE A 158 -23.74 2.93 -26.19
CA ILE A 158 -23.34 1.64 -26.77
C ILE A 158 -24.40 1.14 -27.76
N ASP A 159 -25.67 1.21 -27.40
CA ASP A 159 -26.76 0.75 -28.28
C ASP A 159 -26.97 1.68 -29.49
N SER A 160 -26.77 2.99 -29.31
CA SER A 160 -26.73 3.95 -30.43
C SER A 160 -25.58 3.65 -31.40
N ALA A 161 -24.36 3.43 -30.90
CA ALA A 161 -23.19 3.13 -31.73
C ALA A 161 -23.36 1.83 -32.52
N LYS A 162 -23.94 0.78 -31.91
CA LYS A 162 -24.26 -0.46 -32.63
C LYS A 162 -25.20 -0.19 -33.81
N SER A 163 -26.26 0.56 -33.58
CA SER A 163 -27.28 0.87 -34.58
C SER A 163 -26.69 1.70 -35.72
N GLN A 164 -25.95 2.77 -35.40
CA GLN A 164 -25.30 3.63 -36.39
C GLN A 164 -24.30 2.86 -37.29
N ILE A 165 -23.54 1.92 -36.72
CA ILE A 165 -22.61 1.08 -37.50
C ILE A 165 -23.38 0.15 -38.44
N ILE A 166 -24.49 -0.45 -37.98
CA ILE A 166 -25.33 -1.33 -38.80
C ILE A 166 -26.00 -0.55 -39.94
N ASP A 167 -26.47 0.66 -39.65
CA ASP A 167 -27.18 1.52 -40.61
C ASP A 167 -26.24 2.24 -41.59
N GLY A 168 -24.92 2.12 -41.43
CA GLY A 168 -23.92 2.79 -42.27
C GLY A 168 -23.71 4.27 -41.94
N ASN A 169 -24.24 4.75 -40.82
CA ASN A 169 -24.11 6.13 -40.34
C ASN A 169 -22.74 6.36 -39.65
N TYR A 170 -21.65 6.19 -40.39
CA TYR A 170 -20.30 6.12 -39.83
C TYR A 170 -19.82 7.39 -39.14
N ASP A 171 -20.16 8.57 -39.64
CA ASP A 171 -19.77 9.84 -39.00
C ASP A 171 -20.43 9.99 -37.62
N GLN A 172 -21.71 9.64 -37.52
CA GLN A 172 -22.43 9.63 -36.23
C GLN A 172 -21.91 8.55 -35.29
N ALA A 173 -21.54 7.38 -35.83
CA ALA A 173 -20.91 6.32 -35.06
C ALA A 173 -19.57 6.78 -34.48
N TYR A 174 -18.77 7.51 -35.25
CA TYR A 174 -17.51 8.06 -34.80
C TYR A 174 -17.70 9.04 -33.64
N ASP A 175 -18.61 10.01 -33.78
CA ASP A 175 -18.93 10.98 -32.71
C ASP A 175 -19.44 10.29 -31.44
N THR A 176 -20.27 9.26 -31.60
CA THR A 176 -20.80 8.45 -30.49
C THR A 176 -19.70 7.68 -29.78
N LEU A 177 -18.70 7.15 -30.51
CA LEU A 177 -17.55 6.46 -29.93
C LEU A 177 -16.63 7.41 -29.16
N GLU A 178 -16.40 8.63 -29.65
CA GLU A 178 -15.63 9.63 -28.92
C GLU A 178 -16.34 10.05 -27.62
N LYS A 179 -17.66 10.25 -27.65
CA LYS A 179 -18.44 10.51 -26.44
C LYS A 179 -18.39 9.34 -25.45
N LEU A 180 -18.51 8.10 -25.94
CA LEU A 180 -18.35 6.89 -25.13
C LEU A 180 -16.99 6.84 -24.45
N LYS A 181 -15.94 7.24 -25.15
CA LYS A 181 -14.57 7.28 -24.61
C LYS A 181 -14.41 8.30 -23.50
N SER A 182 -14.95 9.50 -23.70
CA SER A 182 -14.96 10.54 -22.67
C SER A 182 -15.67 10.05 -21.40
N LEU A 183 -16.92 9.58 -21.51
CA LEU A 183 -17.69 9.12 -20.35
C LEU A 183 -17.08 7.88 -19.67
N SER A 184 -16.50 6.97 -20.44
CA SER A 184 -15.80 5.81 -19.87
C SER A 184 -14.51 6.21 -19.13
N SER A 185 -13.87 7.31 -19.55
CA SER A 185 -12.76 7.91 -18.82
C SER A 185 -13.23 8.53 -17.51
N ASP A 186 -14.31 9.31 -17.54
CA ASP A 186 -14.87 9.97 -16.35
C ASP A 186 -15.29 8.95 -15.29
N ALA A 187 -16.00 7.89 -15.69
CA ALA A 187 -16.39 6.81 -14.79
C ALA A 187 -15.16 6.15 -14.12
N ASN A 188 -14.08 5.98 -14.88
CA ASN A 188 -12.85 5.43 -14.36
C ASN A 188 -12.09 6.41 -13.45
N GLN A 189 -12.17 7.72 -13.71
CA GLN A 189 -11.64 8.73 -12.81
C GLN A 189 -12.37 8.71 -11.46
N SER A 190 -13.70 8.67 -11.47
CA SER A 190 -14.49 8.55 -10.23
C SER A 190 -14.13 7.31 -9.41
N MET A 191 -13.84 6.17 -10.06
CA MET A 191 -13.35 4.98 -9.36
C MET A 191 -11.97 5.18 -8.73
N ARG A 192 -11.05 5.89 -9.41
CA ARG A 192 -9.73 6.21 -8.87
C ARG A 192 -9.83 7.11 -7.66
N ASP A 193 -10.66 8.14 -7.74
CA ASP A 193 -10.88 9.07 -6.63
C ASP A 193 -11.47 8.33 -5.42
N TYR A 194 -12.44 7.45 -5.64
CA TYR A 194 -12.97 6.58 -4.57
C TYR A 194 -11.88 5.69 -3.95
N ALA A 195 -11.04 5.06 -4.77
CA ALA A 195 -9.98 4.19 -4.28
C ALA A 195 -8.93 4.95 -3.46
N SER A 196 -8.56 6.15 -3.91
CA SER A 196 -7.65 7.06 -3.20
C SER A 196 -8.25 7.50 -1.87
N GLN A 197 -9.52 7.91 -1.84
CA GLN A 197 -10.21 8.27 -0.61
C GLN A 197 -10.24 7.12 0.39
N LYS A 198 -10.62 5.92 -0.06
CA LYS A 198 -10.65 4.70 0.78
C LYS A 198 -9.26 4.30 1.30
N ALA A 199 -8.19 4.57 0.55
CA ALA A 199 -6.82 4.38 1.02
C ALA A 199 -6.46 5.39 2.11
N SER A 200 -6.79 6.67 1.91
CA SER A 200 -6.60 7.74 2.89
C SER A 200 -7.35 7.46 4.20
N ASP A 201 -8.62 7.07 4.11
CA ASP A 201 -9.45 6.75 5.28
C ASP A 201 -8.84 5.60 6.10
N ARG A 202 -8.41 4.51 5.43
CA ARG A 202 -7.72 3.41 6.12
C ARG A 202 -6.39 3.82 6.74
N ALA A 203 -5.65 4.71 6.10
CA ALA A 203 -4.41 5.23 6.65
C ALA A 203 -4.67 6.05 7.92
N ARG A 204 -5.73 6.87 7.94
CA ARG A 204 -6.18 7.61 9.13
C ARG A 204 -6.65 6.69 10.25
N ASP A 205 -7.47 5.69 9.93
CA ASP A 205 -7.90 4.68 10.92
C ASP A 205 -6.68 3.99 11.54
N TYR A 206 -5.71 3.61 10.71
CA TYR A 206 -4.48 2.98 11.17
C TYR A 206 -3.60 3.93 12.00
N ALA A 207 -3.54 5.21 11.65
CA ALA A 207 -2.86 6.23 12.45
C ALA A 207 -3.51 6.39 13.84
N ASN A 208 -4.84 6.46 13.90
CA ASN A 208 -5.59 6.55 15.15
C ASN A 208 -5.30 5.34 16.08
N ASP A 209 -5.32 4.12 15.54
CA ASP A 209 -4.94 2.92 16.28
C ASP A 209 -3.52 3.00 16.86
N TYR A 210 -2.59 3.65 16.15
CA TYR A 210 -1.21 3.83 16.62
C TYR A 210 -1.07 4.96 17.63
N LEU A 211 -1.85 6.04 17.51
CA LEU A 211 -1.91 7.11 18.50
C LEU A 211 -2.39 6.56 19.85
N GLU A 212 -3.43 5.73 19.87
CA GLU A 212 -3.89 5.08 21.11
C GLU A 212 -2.82 4.17 21.74
N LYS A 213 -2.08 3.43 20.91
CA LYS A 213 -0.98 2.57 21.38
C LYS A 213 0.19 3.40 21.92
N LEU A 214 0.49 4.54 21.29
CA LEU A 214 1.51 5.48 21.73
C LEU A 214 1.14 6.12 23.07
N ASP A 215 -0.11 6.54 23.25
CA ASP A 215 -0.59 7.10 24.52
C ASP A 215 -0.34 6.13 25.68
N ARG A 216 -0.69 4.85 25.49
CA ARG A 216 -0.40 3.80 26.49
C ARG A 216 1.10 3.58 26.70
N LEU A 217 1.90 3.62 25.63
CA LEU A 217 3.35 3.42 25.72
C LEU A 217 4.05 4.59 26.46
N ILE A 218 3.61 5.82 26.24
CA ILE A 218 4.10 7.02 26.95
C ILE A 218 3.78 6.91 28.44
N GLU A 219 2.55 6.52 28.78
CA GLU A 219 2.15 6.30 30.18
C GLU A 219 2.99 5.20 30.83
N GLN A 220 3.18 4.07 30.16
CA GLN A 220 4.07 3.00 30.63
C GLN A 220 5.51 3.49 30.80
N ALA A 221 6.05 4.26 29.85
CA ALA A 221 7.39 4.81 29.93
C ALA A 221 7.58 5.70 31.16
N LYS A 222 6.61 6.57 31.45
CA LYS A 222 6.58 7.39 32.68
C LYS A 222 6.55 6.53 33.94
N ASN A 223 5.69 5.51 33.97
CA ASN A 223 5.58 4.60 35.12
C ASN A 223 6.82 3.71 35.34
N LEU A 224 7.54 3.38 34.25
CA LEU A 224 8.84 2.70 34.29
C LEU A 224 10.00 3.64 34.62
N GLY A 225 9.73 4.93 34.83
CA GLY A 225 10.74 5.95 35.08
C GLY A 225 11.75 6.05 33.94
N GLN A 226 11.31 5.93 32.68
CA GLN A 226 12.15 6.17 31.50
C GLN A 226 12.84 7.54 31.57
N PRO A 227 14.04 7.70 30.98
CA PRO A 227 14.66 9.01 30.89
C PRO A 227 13.72 9.99 30.18
N ASP A 228 13.71 11.24 30.62
CA ASP A 228 12.84 12.28 30.03
C ASP A 228 13.05 12.41 28.51
N GLU A 229 14.26 12.15 28.02
CA GLU A 229 14.58 12.14 26.58
C GLU A 229 13.80 11.06 25.81
N VAL A 230 13.65 9.85 26.37
CA VAL A 230 12.88 8.76 25.74
C VAL A 230 11.39 9.05 25.78
N ILE A 231 10.90 9.61 26.88
CA ILE A 231 9.49 10.02 27.01
C ILE A 231 9.19 11.11 25.97
N LYS A 232 10.09 12.11 25.85
CA LYS A 232 9.98 13.17 24.87
C LYS A 232 10.01 12.63 23.44
N GLU A 233 10.88 11.67 23.12
CA GLU A 233 10.92 11.07 21.79
C GLU A 233 9.60 10.37 21.42
N LEU A 234 8.94 9.73 22.38
CA LEU A 234 7.61 9.14 22.18
C LEU A 234 6.51 10.21 22.00
N GLU A 235 6.56 11.30 22.78
CA GLU A 235 5.63 12.43 22.67
C GLU A 235 5.80 13.15 21.32
N ASP A 236 7.03 13.41 20.89
CA ASP A 236 7.36 13.99 19.58
C ASP A 236 6.88 13.08 18.45
N ALA A 237 7.08 11.76 18.55
CA ALA A 237 6.60 10.80 17.55
C ALA A 237 5.06 10.75 17.46
N ARG A 238 4.38 10.96 18.59
CA ARG A 238 2.92 11.06 18.64
C ARG A 238 2.43 12.34 17.98
N GLU A 239 3.05 13.48 18.29
CA GLU A 239 2.73 14.77 17.65
C GLU A 239 2.94 14.69 16.13
N ASP A 240 4.09 14.18 15.70
CA ASP A 240 4.43 13.92 14.31
C ASP A 240 3.37 13.09 13.58
N LEU A 241 2.90 11.99 14.19
CA LEU A 241 1.87 11.14 13.61
C LEU A 241 0.51 11.84 13.56
N SER A 242 0.17 12.64 14.57
CA SER A 242 -1.09 13.38 14.62
C SER A 242 -1.18 14.49 13.58
N ASN A 243 -0.02 15.06 13.20
CA ASN A 243 0.09 16.10 12.17
C ASN A 243 0.25 15.52 10.75
N ALA A 244 0.43 14.21 10.61
CA ALA A 244 0.63 13.58 9.32
C ALA A 244 -0.62 13.69 8.44
N SER A 245 -0.44 14.20 7.22
CA SER A 245 -1.54 14.58 6.33
C SER A 245 -1.69 13.66 5.12
N SER A 246 -0.63 12.94 4.74
CA SER A 246 -0.61 12.02 3.61
C SER A 246 -0.41 10.57 4.04
N THR A 247 -0.86 9.64 3.20
CA THR A 247 -0.70 8.19 3.44
C THR A 247 0.78 7.80 3.61
N THR A 248 1.67 8.36 2.78
CA THR A 248 3.10 8.09 2.83
C THR A 248 3.72 8.57 4.13
N GLU A 249 3.38 9.79 4.54
CA GLU A 249 3.85 10.38 5.79
C GLU A 249 3.39 9.53 6.99
N ILE A 250 2.11 9.15 7.05
CA ILE A 250 1.57 8.26 8.10
C ILE A 250 2.39 6.96 8.19
N VAL A 251 2.67 6.31 7.06
CA VAL A 251 3.44 5.06 7.02
C VAL A 251 4.87 5.26 7.54
N GLU A 252 5.53 6.35 7.14
CA GLU A 252 6.88 6.68 7.60
C GLU A 252 6.92 6.94 9.11
N LYS A 253 5.99 7.77 9.63
CA LYS A 253 5.89 8.05 11.06
C LYS A 253 5.63 6.78 11.86
N ILE A 254 4.74 5.89 11.40
CA ILE A 254 4.48 4.61 12.05
C ILE A 254 5.72 3.71 12.08
N ARG A 255 6.52 3.66 11.00
CA ARG A 255 7.79 2.90 11.01
C ARG A 255 8.76 3.42 12.06
N LYS A 256 8.88 4.75 12.21
CA LYS A 256 9.69 5.37 13.26
C LYS A 256 9.20 4.94 14.65
N ILE A 257 7.89 4.99 14.89
CA ILE A 257 7.26 4.56 16.15
C ILE A 257 7.56 3.09 16.46
N ILE A 258 7.45 2.20 15.47
CA ILE A 258 7.78 0.77 15.64
C ILE A 258 9.25 0.60 16.06
N SER A 259 10.16 1.40 15.48
CA SER A 259 11.58 1.37 15.85
C SER A 259 11.80 1.82 17.31
N ILE A 260 11.19 2.94 17.72
CA ILE A 260 11.29 3.45 19.10
C ILE A 260 10.73 2.42 20.08
N LYS A 261 9.54 1.88 19.80
CA LYS A 261 8.93 0.82 20.63
C LYS A 261 9.87 -0.38 20.80
N LYS A 262 10.52 -0.83 19.72
CA LYS A 262 11.45 -1.96 19.78
C LYS A 262 12.65 -1.66 20.69
N GLN A 263 13.20 -0.45 20.63
CA GLN A 263 14.28 -0.04 21.54
C GLN A 263 13.82 0.01 23.00
N PHE A 264 12.61 0.50 23.24
CA PHE A 264 12.00 0.50 24.57
C PHE A 264 11.85 -0.92 25.15
N GLU A 265 11.30 -1.86 24.38
CA GLU A 265 11.16 -3.26 24.83
C GLU A 265 12.51 -3.92 25.11
N LEU A 266 13.54 -3.64 24.30
CA LEU A 266 14.89 -4.19 24.48
C LEU A 266 15.56 -3.73 25.77
N THR A 267 15.20 -2.55 26.29
CA THR A 267 15.85 -1.96 27.48
C THR A 267 15.02 -2.18 28.76
N LYS A 268 13.85 -2.82 28.68
CA LYS A 268 12.94 -2.97 29.82
C LYS A 268 13.55 -3.79 30.97
N SER A 269 14.19 -4.94 30.67
CA SER A 269 14.82 -5.81 31.68
C SER A 269 16.00 -5.10 32.37
N ASP A 270 16.96 -4.61 31.57
CA ASP A 270 18.18 -3.94 32.06
C ASP A 270 17.87 -2.80 33.05
N ARG A 271 16.76 -2.09 32.83
CA ARG A 271 16.35 -0.97 33.68
C ARG A 271 15.77 -1.43 35.01
N ILE A 272 14.93 -2.47 35.00
CA ILE A 272 14.41 -3.05 36.24
C ILE A 272 15.57 -3.64 37.05
N GLU A 273 16.47 -4.39 36.40
CA GLU A 273 17.68 -4.95 37.03
C GLU A 273 18.56 -3.87 37.66
N SER A 274 18.80 -2.77 36.96
CA SER A 274 19.59 -1.64 37.48
C SER A 274 18.97 -1.03 38.74
N ARG A 275 17.65 -0.81 38.75
CA ARG A 275 16.93 -0.28 39.93
C ARG A 275 16.94 -1.27 41.09
N VAL A 276 16.72 -2.56 40.82
CA VAL A 276 16.83 -3.62 41.82
C VAL A 276 18.22 -3.61 42.45
N SER A 277 19.28 -3.56 41.64
CA SER A 277 20.67 -3.51 42.13
C SER A 277 20.95 -2.27 43.00
N GLN A 278 20.34 -1.12 42.69
CA GLN A 278 20.44 0.07 43.55
C GLN A 278 19.74 -0.13 44.90
N ILE A 279 18.56 -0.73 44.91
CA ILE A 279 17.83 -1.04 46.15
C ILE A 279 18.59 -2.06 46.99
N GLU A 280 19.17 -3.10 46.38
CA GLU A 280 20.01 -4.08 47.10
C GLU A 280 21.15 -3.38 47.85
N LYS A 281 21.85 -2.44 47.19
CA LYS A 281 22.90 -1.65 47.83
C LYS A 281 22.40 -0.80 49.00
N ILE A 282 21.17 -0.28 48.92
CA ILE A 282 20.55 0.48 50.03
C ILE A 282 20.22 -0.47 51.18
N LEU A 283 19.60 -1.62 50.90
CA LEU A 283 19.25 -2.61 51.91
C LEU A 283 20.49 -3.15 52.64
N ASP A 284 21.58 -3.40 51.92
CA ASP A 284 22.84 -3.84 52.51
C ASP A 284 23.43 -2.79 53.47
N ARG A 285 23.32 -1.50 53.12
CA ARG A 285 23.74 -0.41 54.02
C ARG A 285 22.86 -0.31 55.26
N LEU A 286 21.53 -0.38 55.09
CA LEU A 286 20.57 -0.33 56.21
C LEU A 286 20.76 -1.50 57.16
N SER A 287 21.13 -2.69 56.65
CA SER A 287 21.36 -3.87 57.48
C SER A 287 22.52 -3.75 58.48
N GLY A 288 23.41 -2.76 58.29
CA GLY A 288 24.52 -2.47 59.18
C GLY A 288 24.25 -1.36 60.21
N ILE A 289 23.04 -0.79 60.27
CA ILE A 289 22.67 0.28 61.20
C ILE A 289 21.91 -0.32 62.40
N ASP A 290 22.42 -0.08 63.60
CA ASP A 290 21.76 -0.47 64.85
C ASP A 290 20.43 0.27 65.02
N GLY A 291 19.36 -0.46 65.32
CA GLY A 291 18.02 0.09 65.57
C GLY A 291 17.02 -0.06 64.43
N ILE A 292 17.45 -0.54 63.25
CA ILE A 292 16.54 -0.85 62.14
C ILE A 292 15.97 -2.27 62.31
N ASP A 293 14.66 -2.42 62.06
CA ASP A 293 13.98 -3.71 62.11
C ASP A 293 14.54 -4.70 61.07
N THR A 294 15.17 -5.77 61.56
CA THR A 294 15.81 -6.79 60.74
C THR A 294 14.79 -7.62 59.94
N ASP A 295 13.58 -7.81 60.46
CA ASP A 295 12.54 -8.59 59.79
C ASP A 295 12.00 -7.84 58.57
N SER A 296 11.85 -6.52 58.67
CA SER A 296 11.51 -5.66 57.53
C SER A 296 12.59 -5.66 56.45
N ILE A 297 13.88 -5.63 56.82
CA ILE A 297 14.98 -5.74 55.85
C ILE A 297 14.95 -7.09 55.12
N ASN A 298 14.77 -8.19 55.85
CA ASN A 298 14.70 -9.53 55.26
C ASN A 298 13.49 -9.67 54.31
N SER A 299 12.35 -9.10 54.68
CA SER A 299 11.16 -9.07 53.82
C SER A 299 11.42 -8.29 52.53
N ALA A 300 12.10 -7.14 52.60
CA ALA A 300 12.48 -6.37 51.43
C ALA A 300 13.50 -7.10 50.53
N LYS A 301 14.47 -7.82 51.11
CA LYS A 301 15.39 -8.69 50.36
C LYS A 301 14.67 -9.82 49.63
N LYS A 302 13.66 -10.42 50.26
CA LYS A 302 12.82 -11.43 49.59
C LYS A 302 12.06 -10.86 48.39
N MET A 303 11.52 -9.65 48.50
CA MET A 303 10.87 -8.98 47.36
C MET A 303 11.87 -8.75 46.21
N VAL A 304 13.14 -8.46 46.50
CA VAL A 304 14.18 -8.37 45.45
C VAL A 304 14.34 -9.69 44.71
N ASP A 305 14.45 -10.81 45.43
CA ASP A 305 14.61 -12.13 44.82
C ASP A 305 13.39 -12.50 43.95
N GLU A 306 12.18 -12.17 44.42
CA GLU A 306 10.94 -12.34 43.65
C GLU A 306 10.94 -11.50 42.35
N ILE A 307 11.40 -10.24 42.41
CA ILE A 307 11.54 -9.40 41.22
C ILE A 307 12.54 -10.01 40.22
N LYS A 308 13.69 -10.52 40.69
CA LYS A 308 14.70 -11.17 39.83
C LYS A 308 14.17 -12.43 39.15
N ALA A 309 13.37 -13.23 39.86
CA ALA A 309 12.70 -14.39 39.28
C ALA A 309 11.72 -13.96 38.17
N MET A 310 10.86 -12.98 38.45
CA MET A 310 9.91 -12.44 37.46
C MET A 310 10.62 -11.90 36.20
N LEU A 311 11.79 -11.27 36.34
CA LEU A 311 12.59 -10.82 35.19
C LEU A 311 13.12 -11.99 34.35
N THR A 312 13.56 -13.07 34.99
CA THR A 312 14.01 -14.29 34.31
C THR A 312 12.87 -14.95 33.53
N ASP A 313 11.66 -14.89 34.07
CA ASP A 313 10.44 -15.46 33.48
C ASP A 313 9.78 -14.52 32.44
N GLY A 314 10.30 -13.31 32.25
CA GLY A 314 9.77 -12.30 31.33
C GLY A 314 8.51 -11.57 31.83
N GLU A 315 8.18 -11.69 33.11
CA GLU A 315 7.04 -11.05 33.76
C GLU A 315 7.33 -9.59 34.14
N PHE A 316 7.72 -8.78 33.16
CA PHE A 316 8.24 -7.42 33.38
C PHE A 316 7.25 -6.46 34.06
N GLU A 317 5.94 -6.63 33.83
CA GLU A 317 4.90 -5.78 34.44
C GLU A 317 4.72 -6.11 35.92
N SER A 318 4.64 -7.40 36.26
CA SER A 318 4.61 -7.88 37.65
C SER A 318 5.87 -7.47 38.41
N ALA A 319 7.04 -7.65 37.78
CA ALA A 319 8.34 -7.25 38.32
C ALA A 319 8.38 -5.75 38.66
N GLN A 320 7.83 -4.90 37.77
CA GLN A 320 7.78 -3.47 38.00
C GLN A 320 6.84 -3.09 39.15
N GLU A 321 5.65 -3.69 39.24
CA GLU A 321 4.70 -3.34 40.29
C GLU A 321 5.27 -3.71 41.67
N LEU A 322 5.89 -4.89 41.78
CA LEU A 322 6.57 -5.31 43.00
C LEU A 322 7.78 -4.41 43.32
N LEU A 323 8.55 -3.98 42.31
CA LEU A 323 9.62 -3.01 42.49
C LEU A 323 9.12 -1.66 43.03
N ARG A 324 7.92 -1.23 42.65
CA ARG A 324 7.31 0.01 43.17
C ARG A 324 6.99 -0.12 44.65
N VAL A 325 6.33 -1.21 45.05
CA VAL A 325 6.04 -1.53 46.46
C VAL A 325 7.33 -1.60 47.28
N LEU A 326 8.33 -2.32 46.78
CA LEU A 326 9.64 -2.42 47.42
C LEU A 326 10.30 -1.04 47.60
N THR A 327 10.24 -0.18 46.57
CA THR A 327 10.81 1.17 46.63
C THR A 327 10.20 1.99 47.78
N ASP A 328 8.89 1.90 47.98
CA ASP A 328 8.22 2.64 49.04
C ASP A 328 8.50 2.06 50.43
N ASN A 329 8.55 0.73 50.57
CA ASN A 329 8.98 0.07 51.81
C ASN A 329 10.40 0.50 52.22
N VAL A 330 11.32 0.55 51.25
CA VAL A 330 12.71 0.99 51.49
C VAL A 330 12.77 2.45 51.93
N LYS A 331 11.93 3.34 51.38
CA LYS A 331 11.87 4.74 51.83
C LYS A 331 11.41 4.85 53.28
N GLU A 332 10.44 4.05 53.72
CA GLU A 332 9.98 4.06 55.11
C GLU A 332 11.06 3.54 56.07
N LEU A 333 11.82 2.53 55.65
CA LEU A 333 12.99 2.05 56.42
C LEU A 333 14.06 3.13 56.56
N GLN A 334 14.34 3.88 55.49
CA GLN A 334 15.30 4.99 55.53
C GLN A 334 14.85 6.16 56.41
N LYS A 335 13.54 6.36 56.62
CA LYS A 335 13.03 7.38 57.57
C LYS A 335 13.17 6.93 59.03
N SER A 336 13.29 5.62 59.25
CA SER A 336 13.35 5.01 60.57
C SER A 336 14.79 4.78 61.06
N SER A 337 15.79 5.07 60.21
CA SER A 337 17.24 5.02 60.51
C SER A 337 17.78 6.36 60.96
#